data_AF-V7AJN6-F1
#
_entry.id   AF-V7AJN6-F1
#
_cell.length_a   1.000
_cell.length_b   1.000
_cell.length_c   1.000
_cell.angle_alpha   90.00
_cell.angle_beta   90.00
_cell.angle_gamma   90.00
#
_symmetry.space_group_name_H-M   'P 1'
#
loop_
_entity.id
_entity.type
_entity.pdbx_description
1 polymer ?
#
loop_
_entity_poly.entity_id
_entity_poly.type
_entity_poly.pdbx_seq_one_letter_code
_entity_poly.pdbx_strand_id
1 'polypeptide(L)'
;MEFGYLIFLAFLCLTLREIDASQSAKDYWFSVFPNTTVPKPLRDLVLPPSKANLPIQVEEEKQYWTLFFEHELHPRKMMHLGIHNNSNTKPSSRTTSQPFGAWLHGQVSEKYNLDEVCGKEAGKGEEKFCAASLESMMGFATSKLGKNIKVISSSFDKNHDEYSVEEVKRVGEKAVMCHRLNFEKVVFYCHQINATTTYMVPLVASDGTKAEALTICHHDTRGMDPDVLYQVLKVKPGTVPVCHFVGNKALAWVPNLGTKESCFS
;
A
#
# COMPACT_ATOMS: atom_id res chain seq x y z
N MET A 1 54.95 47.76 21.71
CA MET A 1 54.52 46.87 22.81
C MET A 1 53.05 47.20 23.04
N GLU A 2 52.05 46.37 22.76
CA GLU A 2 51.93 44.93 22.50
C GLU A 2 50.71 44.75 21.57
N PHE A 3 50.81 44.02 20.45
CA PHE A 3 50.38 42.60 20.33
C PHE A 3 49.01 42.36 20.98
N GLY A 4 47.91 42.33 20.24
CA GLY A 4 47.61 41.23 19.33
C GLY A 4 46.93 40.09 20.08
N TYR A 5 45.66 40.26 20.48
CA TYR A 5 44.85 39.16 21.01
C TYR A 5 43.43 39.20 20.44
N LEU A 6 43.22 38.27 19.50
CA LEU A 6 42.00 37.51 19.27
C LEU A 6 40.83 38.21 18.55
N ILE A 7 41.13 38.59 17.31
CA ILE A 7 40.27 38.24 16.16
C ILE A 7 40.19 36.70 16.09
N PHE A 8 39.39 36.07 16.95
CA PHE A 8 39.04 34.64 16.86
C PHE A 8 37.72 34.35 17.57
N LEU A 9 36.70 35.20 17.37
CA LEU A 9 35.35 34.67 17.27
C LEU A 9 35.19 34.22 15.82
N ALA A 10 35.83 33.10 15.52
CA ALA A 10 35.51 32.32 14.34
C ALA A 10 34.00 32.10 14.42
N PHE A 11 33.27 32.77 13.52
CA PHE A 11 31.98 32.35 13.04
C PHE A 11 32.16 30.96 12.46
N LEU A 12 32.28 29.96 13.32
CA LEU A 12 31.95 28.61 13.00
C LEU A 12 30.42 28.58 12.95
N CYS A 13 29.86 29.21 11.92
CA CYS A 13 28.60 28.77 11.36
C CYS A 13 28.86 27.35 10.86
N LEU A 14 28.87 26.40 11.79
CA LEU A 14 28.46 25.04 11.50
C LEU A 14 27.05 25.21 10.96
N THR A 15 26.94 25.34 9.65
CA THR A 15 25.76 24.92 8.94
C THR A 15 25.64 23.44 9.24
N LEU A 16 25.03 23.10 10.38
CA LEU A 16 24.24 21.90 10.46
C LEU A 16 23.20 22.10 9.37
N ARG A 17 23.53 21.69 8.14
CA ARG A 17 22.52 21.30 7.18
C ARG A 17 21.72 20.27 7.96
N GLU A 18 20.57 20.68 8.49
CA GLU A 18 19.53 19.73 8.84
C GLU A 18 19.37 18.88 7.59
N ILE A 19 19.90 17.66 7.64
CA ILE A 19 19.61 16.65 6.63
C ILE A 19 18.14 16.34 6.87
N ASP A 20 17.28 17.08 6.19
CA ASP A 20 15.86 16.82 6.19
C ASP A 20 15.69 15.35 5.77
N ALA A 21 14.98 14.55 6.58
CA ALA A 21 14.71 13.16 6.28
C ALA A 21 14.05 13.01 4.89
N SER A 22 13.31 14.04 4.43
CA SER A 22 12.77 14.15 3.07
C SER A 22 13.86 14.21 2.00
N GLN A 23 14.94 14.96 2.23
CA GLN A 23 16.08 15.04 1.32
C GLN A 23 16.86 13.73 1.29
N SER A 24 17.13 13.13 2.46
CA SER A 24 17.76 11.81 2.58
C SER A 24 17.02 10.74 1.78
N ALA A 25 15.70 10.68 1.90
CA ALA A 25 14.91 9.67 1.23
C ALA A 25 14.77 9.92 -0.29
N LYS A 26 14.74 11.18 -0.74
CA LYS A 26 14.87 11.50 -2.17
C LYS A 26 16.23 11.08 -2.72
N ASP A 27 17.31 11.40 -2.01
CA ASP A 27 18.67 11.03 -2.41
C ASP A 27 18.81 9.51 -2.47
N TYR A 28 18.24 8.80 -1.50
CA TYR A 28 18.18 7.34 -1.50
C TYR A 28 17.38 6.79 -2.69
N TRP A 29 16.20 7.34 -2.99
CA TRP A 29 15.44 6.94 -4.18
C TRP A 29 16.27 7.05 -5.45
N PHE A 30 16.95 8.18 -5.67
CA PHE A 30 17.79 8.37 -6.85
C PHE A 30 19.06 7.50 -6.82
N SER A 31 19.56 7.09 -5.64
CA SER A 31 20.66 6.12 -5.56
C SER A 31 20.26 4.73 -6.08
N VAL A 32 19.00 4.33 -5.91
CA VAL A 32 18.48 3.03 -6.36
C VAL A 32 17.89 3.11 -7.77
N PHE A 33 17.26 4.23 -8.10
CA PHE A 33 16.60 4.49 -9.39
C PHE A 33 17.09 5.82 -10.02
N PRO A 34 18.34 5.89 -10.49
CA PRO A 34 19.00 7.14 -10.89
C PRO A 34 18.33 7.91 -12.04
N ASN A 35 17.44 7.26 -12.80
CA ASN A 35 16.74 7.86 -13.93
C ASN A 35 15.21 7.75 -13.83
N THR A 36 14.67 7.42 -12.65
CA THR A 36 13.22 7.31 -12.44
C THR A 36 12.74 8.42 -11.54
N THR A 37 11.74 9.17 -11.98
CA THR A 37 11.10 10.17 -11.12
C THR A 37 10.38 9.47 -9.97
N VAL A 38 10.39 10.08 -8.79
CA VAL A 38 9.62 9.58 -7.63
C VAL A 38 8.14 9.54 -8.03
N PRO A 39 7.47 8.37 -8.04
CA PRO A 39 6.06 8.29 -8.39
C PRO A 39 5.24 9.17 -7.47
N LYS A 40 4.28 9.92 -8.04
CA LYS A 40 3.37 10.79 -7.26
C LYS A 40 2.78 10.08 -6.03
N PRO A 41 2.27 8.84 -6.11
CA PRO A 41 1.74 8.14 -4.94
C PRO A 41 2.77 7.94 -3.83
N LEU A 42 4.01 7.60 -4.19
CA LEU A 42 5.10 7.44 -3.22
C LEU A 42 5.47 8.78 -2.59
N ARG A 43 5.56 9.84 -3.39
CA ARG A 43 5.81 11.20 -2.89
C ARG A 43 4.70 11.63 -1.93
N ASP A 44 3.45 11.48 -2.33
CA ASP A 44 2.30 11.96 -1.56
C ASP A 44 2.08 11.15 -0.26
N LEU A 45 2.62 9.92 -0.15
CA LEU A 45 2.53 9.08 1.05
C LEU A 45 3.80 9.10 1.91
N VAL A 46 4.97 9.37 1.33
CA VAL A 46 6.27 9.19 1.98
C VAL A 46 7.09 10.48 2.05
N LEU A 47 7.03 11.40 1.06
CA LEU A 47 7.99 12.51 0.90
C LEU A 47 7.40 13.90 0.57
N PRO A 48 7.56 14.92 1.45
CA PRO A 48 7.80 14.79 2.89
C PRO A 48 6.67 13.96 3.55
N PRO A 49 6.78 13.57 4.83
CA PRO A 49 5.70 12.88 5.54
C PRO A 49 4.40 13.69 5.42
N SER A 50 3.56 13.32 4.46
CA SER A 50 2.40 14.10 4.12
C SER A 50 1.38 13.94 5.24
N LYS A 51 1.01 15.05 5.88
CA LYS A 51 -0.17 15.11 6.76
C LYS A 51 -1.48 14.97 5.97
N ALA A 52 -1.43 14.81 4.64
CA ALA A 52 -2.51 15.21 3.75
C ALA A 52 -3.88 14.65 4.14
N ASN A 53 -3.99 13.44 4.70
CA ASN A 53 -5.26 12.90 5.21
C ASN A 53 -5.00 11.93 6.38
N LEU A 54 -4.43 12.40 7.50
CA LEU A 54 -4.51 11.68 8.76
C LEU A 54 -5.60 12.35 9.64
N PRO A 55 -6.57 11.57 10.16
CA PRO A 55 -6.76 10.14 9.93
C PRO A 55 -7.24 9.81 8.51
N ILE A 56 -6.92 8.61 8.00
CA ILE A 56 -7.57 8.08 6.78
C ILE A 56 -9.08 8.16 7.03
N GLN A 57 -9.80 8.90 6.18
CA GLN A 57 -11.24 9.12 6.35
C GLN A 57 -12.01 7.86 5.98
N VAL A 58 -13.11 7.61 6.68
CA VAL A 58 -13.94 6.41 6.54
C VAL A 58 -14.50 6.27 5.12
N GLU A 59 -14.68 7.38 4.41
CA GLU A 59 -15.15 7.42 3.04
C GLU A 59 -14.11 6.91 2.03
N GLU A 60 -12.80 6.97 2.34
CA GLU A 60 -11.73 6.36 1.54
C GLU A 60 -11.63 4.82 1.75
N GLU A 61 -12.53 4.21 2.56
CA GLU A 61 -12.49 2.79 2.95
C GLU A 61 -13.12 1.82 1.96
N LYS A 62 -14.06 2.25 1.12
CA LYS A 62 -14.88 1.33 0.29
C LYS A 62 -14.03 0.41 -0.58
N GLN A 63 -12.92 0.93 -1.10
CA GLN A 63 -11.96 0.17 -1.91
C GLN A 63 -11.36 -1.01 -1.14
N TYR A 64 -10.98 -0.81 0.12
CA TYR A 64 -10.39 -1.86 0.97
C TYR A 64 -11.36 -2.99 1.30
N TRP A 65 -12.66 -2.70 1.24
CA TRP A 65 -13.73 -3.65 1.51
C TRP A 65 -14.29 -4.32 0.26
N THR A 66 -13.77 -4.00 -0.92
CA THR A 66 -14.23 -4.57 -2.18
C THR A 66 -13.53 -5.90 -2.42
N LEU A 67 -14.06 -6.97 -1.82
CA LEU A 67 -13.62 -8.35 -2.08
C LEU A 67 -14.51 -8.97 -3.15
N PHE A 68 -13.92 -9.72 -4.07
CA PHE A 68 -14.61 -10.38 -5.18
C PHE A 68 -13.86 -11.63 -5.65
N PHE A 69 -14.50 -12.43 -6.49
CA PHE A 69 -13.85 -13.59 -7.10
C PHE A 69 -13.11 -13.20 -8.37
N GLU A 70 -12.00 -13.88 -8.67
CA GLU A 70 -11.15 -13.57 -9.82
C GLU A 70 -11.92 -13.62 -11.15
N HIS A 71 -12.85 -14.55 -11.31
CA HIS A 71 -13.66 -14.68 -12.53
C HIS A 71 -14.62 -13.50 -12.75
N GLU A 72 -14.85 -12.66 -11.74
CA GLU A 72 -15.63 -11.42 -11.88
C GLU A 72 -14.80 -10.27 -12.47
N LEU A 73 -13.48 -10.36 -12.43
CA LEU A 73 -12.59 -9.33 -12.95
C LEU A 73 -12.44 -9.48 -14.47
N HIS A 74 -13.40 -8.96 -15.23
CA HIS A 74 -13.39 -8.99 -16.69
C HIS A 74 -13.92 -7.69 -17.31
N PRO A 75 -13.55 -7.37 -18.57
CA PRO A 75 -14.05 -6.17 -19.25
C PRO A 75 -15.57 -6.07 -19.23
N ARG A 76 -16.07 -4.84 -19.06
CA ARG A 76 -17.49 -4.45 -18.92
C ARG A 76 -18.19 -4.95 -17.65
N LYS A 77 -17.50 -5.64 -16.74
CA LYS A 77 -18.05 -5.89 -15.41
C LYS A 77 -18.24 -4.57 -14.70
N MET A 78 -19.44 -4.36 -14.14
CA MET A 78 -19.68 -3.30 -13.18
C MET A 78 -19.15 -3.73 -11.81
N MET A 79 -18.26 -2.92 -11.26
CA MET A 79 -17.63 -3.09 -9.95
C MET A 79 -18.17 -2.01 -9.02
N HIS A 80 -18.71 -2.44 -7.88
CA HIS A 80 -19.18 -1.56 -6.82
C HIS A 80 -18.16 -1.56 -5.70
N LEU A 81 -17.69 -0.38 -5.30
CA LEU A 81 -16.76 -0.21 -4.20
C LEU A 81 -17.50 -0.37 -2.86
N GLY A 82 -16.95 -1.19 -1.97
CA GLY A 82 -17.44 -1.43 -0.63
C GLY A 82 -18.14 -2.79 -0.45
N ILE A 83 -18.73 -3.02 0.73
CA ILE A 83 -19.51 -4.23 1.02
C ILE A 83 -20.96 -3.98 0.59
N HIS A 84 -21.45 -4.70 -0.41
CA HIS A 84 -22.86 -4.65 -0.84
C HIS A 84 -23.78 -5.54 0.04
N ASN A 85 -23.61 -5.51 1.36
CA ASN A 85 -24.51 -6.21 2.28
C ASN A 85 -25.24 -5.20 3.17
N ASN A 86 -26.56 -5.18 3.06
CA ASN A 86 -27.52 -4.50 3.93
C ASN A 86 -27.55 -5.08 5.36
N SER A 87 -26.44 -5.66 5.83
CA SER A 87 -26.31 -6.18 7.19
C SER A 87 -25.63 -5.12 8.03
N ASN A 88 -26.37 -4.56 9.00
CA ASN A 88 -25.87 -3.68 10.09
C ASN A 88 -24.81 -4.36 11.00
N THR A 89 -24.13 -5.40 10.51
CA THR A 89 -23.16 -6.18 11.26
C THR A 89 -21.80 -5.53 11.09
N LYS A 90 -21.42 -4.71 12.09
CA LYS A 90 -20.05 -4.21 12.20
C LYS A 90 -19.08 -5.40 12.24
N PRO A 91 -17.95 -5.36 11.51
CA PRO A 91 -16.90 -6.36 11.62
C PRO A 91 -16.51 -6.56 13.08
N SER A 92 -16.38 -7.81 13.51
CA SER A 92 -16.04 -8.19 14.87
C SER A 92 -14.75 -7.50 15.32
N SER A 93 -14.75 -6.89 16.51
CA SER A 93 -13.59 -6.18 17.10
C SER A 93 -12.43 -7.09 17.56
N ARG A 94 -12.35 -8.31 17.01
CA ARG A 94 -11.31 -9.27 17.36
C ARG A 94 -9.99 -8.85 16.71
N THR A 95 -8.92 -9.01 17.47
CA THR A 95 -7.54 -8.70 17.12
C THR A 95 -7.01 -9.71 16.11
N THR A 96 -7.47 -9.61 14.87
CA THR A 96 -7.02 -10.45 13.75
C THR A 96 -5.51 -10.24 13.53
N SER A 97 -4.84 -11.26 12.96
CA SER A 97 -3.43 -11.17 12.55
C SER A 97 -3.26 -10.27 11.33
N GLN A 98 -4.31 -10.14 10.51
CA GLN A 98 -4.35 -9.26 9.37
C GLN A 98 -4.76 -7.86 9.84
N PRO A 99 -4.02 -6.80 9.47
CA PRO A 99 -4.17 -5.45 10.03
C PRO A 99 -5.46 -4.72 9.58
N PHE A 100 -6.51 -5.42 9.14
CA PHE A 100 -7.79 -4.82 8.80
C PHE A 100 -8.26 -3.86 9.92
N GLY A 101 -8.23 -4.30 11.19
CA GLY A 101 -8.60 -3.45 12.32
C GLY A 101 -7.71 -2.21 12.53
N ALA A 102 -6.42 -2.29 12.23
CA ALA A 102 -5.48 -1.17 12.37
C ALA A 102 -5.51 -0.20 11.18
N TRP A 103 -5.90 -0.68 10.00
CA TRP A 103 -6.19 0.15 8.83
C TRP A 103 -7.48 0.96 9.02
N LEU A 104 -8.44 0.44 9.78
CA LEU A 104 -9.80 1.00 9.94
C LEU A 104 -10.01 1.79 11.25
N HIS A 105 -9.32 1.46 12.34
CA HIS A 105 -9.70 1.94 13.68
C HIS A 105 -8.54 2.49 14.53
N GLY A 106 -7.37 2.73 13.93
CA GLY A 106 -6.17 3.19 14.66
C GLY A 106 -6.34 4.45 15.52
N GLN A 107 -7.39 5.25 15.29
CA GLN A 107 -7.74 6.39 16.17
C GLN A 107 -9.19 6.42 16.70
N VAL A 108 -10.10 5.53 16.28
CA VAL A 108 -11.49 5.55 16.80
C VAL A 108 -11.65 4.70 18.07
N SER A 109 -10.65 3.89 18.40
CA SER A 109 -10.57 3.24 19.70
C SER A 109 -9.13 3.26 20.19
N GLU A 110 -8.91 3.58 21.45
CA GLU A 110 -7.64 3.42 22.20
C GLU A 110 -7.15 1.94 22.26
N LYS A 111 -7.64 1.08 21.37
CA LYS A 111 -7.52 -0.37 21.39
C LYS A 111 -6.34 -0.90 20.56
N TYR A 112 -5.70 -0.09 19.72
CA TYR A 112 -4.60 -0.54 18.87
C TYR A 112 -3.35 0.31 19.09
N ASN A 113 -2.25 -0.35 19.43
CA ASN A 113 -0.92 0.24 19.45
C ASN A 113 -0.06 -0.32 18.31
N LEU A 114 1.09 0.30 18.04
CA LEU A 114 1.98 -0.12 16.95
C LEU A 114 2.44 -1.58 17.10
N ASP A 115 2.65 -2.04 18.34
CA ASP A 115 3.14 -3.39 18.63
C ASP A 115 2.10 -4.47 18.31
N GLU A 116 0.81 -4.19 18.48
CA GLU A 116 -0.26 -5.13 18.10
C GLU A 116 -0.34 -5.38 16.60
N VAL A 117 0.18 -4.48 15.79
CA VAL A 117 0.17 -4.55 14.33
C VAL A 117 1.51 -5.04 13.80
N CYS A 118 2.58 -4.40 14.27
CA CYS A 118 3.94 -4.64 13.81
C CYS A 118 4.60 -5.82 14.54
N GLY A 119 4.33 -5.99 15.83
CA GLY A 119 4.97 -6.99 16.69
C GLY A 119 4.34 -8.38 16.63
N LYS A 120 3.11 -8.53 16.12
CA LYS A 120 2.52 -9.87 15.91
C LYS A 120 3.29 -10.69 14.88
N GLU A 121 3.16 -12.02 14.94
CA GLU A 121 3.66 -12.89 13.89
C GLU A 121 2.89 -12.71 12.58
N ALA A 122 3.53 -13.03 11.46
CA ALA A 122 2.90 -13.00 10.15
C ALA A 122 1.84 -14.09 10.01
N GLY A 123 0.82 -13.84 9.19
CA GLY A 123 -0.14 -14.87 8.80
C GLY A 123 0.51 -16.02 8.04
N LYS A 124 -0.22 -17.12 7.87
CA LYS A 124 0.26 -18.27 7.10
C LYS A 124 0.55 -17.86 5.65
N GLY A 125 1.78 -18.07 5.20
CA GLY A 125 2.22 -17.71 3.85
C GLY A 125 2.46 -16.21 3.63
N GLU A 126 2.50 -15.44 4.73
CA GLU A 126 2.85 -14.02 4.74
C GLU A 126 4.26 -13.81 5.27
N GLU A 127 4.99 -12.91 4.65
CA GLU A 127 6.15 -12.25 5.25
C GLU A 127 5.84 -10.77 5.39
N LYS A 128 5.96 -10.21 6.60
CA LYS A 128 5.60 -8.82 6.89
C LYS A 128 6.74 -8.03 7.54
N PHE A 129 6.68 -6.71 7.39
CA PHE A 129 7.63 -5.76 7.95
C PHE A 129 6.96 -4.40 8.12
N CYS A 130 7.14 -3.76 9.28
CA CYS A 130 6.72 -2.38 9.46
C CYS A 130 7.85 -1.41 9.11
N ALA A 131 7.70 -0.67 8.01
CA ALA A 131 8.66 0.30 7.55
C ALA A 131 8.36 1.70 8.10
N ALA A 132 9.33 2.29 8.81
CA ALA A 132 9.23 3.64 9.35
C ALA A 132 9.88 4.70 8.44
N SER A 133 10.43 4.29 7.29
CA SER A 133 11.12 5.16 6.34
C SER A 133 11.04 4.60 4.92
N LEU A 134 11.37 5.42 3.91
CA LEU A 134 11.45 4.96 2.52
C LEU A 134 12.53 3.90 2.34
N GLU A 135 13.68 4.09 2.97
CA GLU A 135 14.84 3.19 2.89
C GLU A 135 14.47 1.80 3.42
N SER A 136 13.82 1.73 4.58
CA SER A 136 13.39 0.46 5.17
C SER A 136 12.29 -0.22 4.35
N MET A 137 11.36 0.54 3.77
CA MET A 137 10.34 0.04 2.86
C MET A 137 10.96 -0.59 1.60
N MET A 138 11.87 0.15 0.97
CA MET A 138 12.59 -0.30 -0.24
C MET A 138 13.51 -1.49 0.05
N GLY A 139 14.18 -1.50 1.21
CA GLY A 139 15.00 -2.61 1.66
C GLY A 139 14.18 -3.90 1.76
N PHE A 140 12.99 -3.83 2.37
CA PHE A 140 12.08 -4.97 2.42
C PHE A 140 11.61 -5.39 1.02
N ALA A 141 11.15 -4.44 0.20
CA ALA A 141 10.69 -4.73 -1.17
C ALA A 141 11.76 -5.42 -2.03
N THR A 142 12.98 -4.89 -2.02
CA THR A 142 14.10 -5.44 -2.78
C THR A 142 14.59 -6.78 -2.26
N SER A 143 14.47 -7.03 -0.95
CA SER A 143 14.78 -8.36 -0.37
C SER A 143 13.83 -9.46 -0.88
N LYS A 144 12.59 -9.12 -1.23
CA LYS A 144 11.57 -10.08 -1.71
C LYS A 144 11.49 -10.20 -3.22
N LEU A 145 11.73 -9.09 -3.93
CA LEU A 145 11.49 -8.99 -5.37
C LEU A 145 12.76 -8.81 -6.20
N GLY A 146 13.91 -8.58 -5.56
CA GLY A 146 15.16 -8.17 -6.21
C GLY A 146 15.22 -6.66 -6.46
N LYS A 147 16.27 -6.21 -7.16
CA LYS A 147 16.56 -4.78 -7.34
C LYS A 147 15.77 -4.12 -8.48
N ASN A 148 15.36 -4.90 -9.49
CA ASN A 148 14.65 -4.37 -10.66
C ASN A 148 13.14 -4.36 -10.40
N ILE A 149 12.68 -3.36 -9.67
CA ILE A 149 11.28 -3.21 -9.26
C ILE A 149 10.74 -1.81 -9.62
N LYS A 150 9.42 -1.68 -9.64
CA LYS A 150 8.70 -0.42 -9.79
C LYS A 150 7.58 -0.32 -8.77
N VAL A 151 7.11 0.89 -8.52
CA VAL A 151 5.96 1.17 -7.65
C VAL A 151 4.74 1.46 -8.50
N ILE A 152 3.60 0.90 -8.10
CA ILE A 152 2.28 1.18 -8.64
C ILE A 152 1.28 1.40 -7.50
N SER A 153 0.21 2.15 -7.77
CA SER A 153 -0.88 2.38 -6.82
C SER A 153 -2.19 2.54 -7.56
N SER A 154 -3.29 2.54 -6.80
CA SER A 154 -4.59 2.96 -7.33
C SER A 154 -4.72 4.47 -7.44
N SER A 155 -5.73 4.91 -8.20
CA SER A 155 -6.13 6.31 -8.39
C SER A 155 -7.65 6.47 -8.51
N PHE A 156 -8.38 5.88 -7.56
CA PHE A 156 -9.83 6.03 -7.49
C PHE A 156 -10.23 7.47 -7.20
N ASP A 157 -11.36 7.89 -7.79
CA ASP A 157 -11.98 9.17 -7.46
C ASP A 157 -12.80 9.05 -6.16
N LYS A 158 -12.95 10.15 -5.44
CA LYS A 158 -13.67 10.17 -4.15
C LYS A 158 -15.18 10.25 -4.32
N ASN A 159 -15.67 10.65 -5.49
CA ASN A 159 -17.08 10.92 -5.75
C ASN A 159 -17.77 9.76 -6.48
N HIS A 160 -17.07 8.65 -6.71
CA HIS A 160 -17.59 7.49 -7.42
C HIS A 160 -17.34 6.20 -6.65
N ASP A 161 -18.39 5.39 -6.56
CA ASP A 161 -18.34 4.05 -5.98
C ASP A 161 -18.64 2.96 -7.01
N GLU A 162 -18.96 3.33 -8.25
CA GLU A 162 -19.36 2.39 -9.29
C GLU A 162 -18.56 2.65 -10.56
N TYR A 163 -17.95 1.58 -11.06
CA TYR A 163 -17.03 1.63 -12.19
C TYR A 163 -17.26 0.45 -13.12
N SER A 164 -17.16 0.67 -14.42
CA SER A 164 -17.03 -0.38 -15.43
C SER A 164 -15.56 -0.71 -15.66
N VAL A 165 -15.24 -1.99 -15.75
CA VAL A 165 -13.89 -2.46 -16.11
C VAL A 165 -13.62 -2.21 -17.59
N GLU A 166 -12.62 -1.38 -17.92
CA GLU A 166 -12.19 -1.20 -19.32
C GLU A 166 -11.31 -2.36 -19.76
N GLU A 167 -10.32 -2.73 -18.95
CA GLU A 167 -9.32 -3.76 -19.26
C GLU A 167 -8.78 -4.41 -17.98
N VAL A 168 -8.21 -5.60 -18.09
CA VAL A 168 -7.54 -6.30 -16.98
C VAL A 168 -6.10 -6.60 -17.37
N LYS A 169 -5.15 -5.82 -16.86
CA LYS A 169 -3.72 -5.96 -17.19
C LYS A 169 -2.99 -6.70 -16.09
N ARG A 170 -2.51 -7.90 -16.39
CA ARG A 170 -1.66 -8.66 -15.47
C ARG A 170 -0.32 -7.94 -15.31
N VAL A 171 0.04 -7.65 -14.07
CA VAL A 171 1.30 -6.98 -13.70
C VAL A 171 2.37 -8.01 -13.32
N GLY A 172 1.99 -9.06 -12.58
CA GLY A 172 2.92 -10.10 -12.15
C GLY A 172 2.34 -11.02 -11.08
N GLU A 173 3.13 -12.02 -10.68
CA GLU A 173 2.77 -13.05 -9.69
C GLU A 173 3.32 -12.78 -8.29
N LYS A 174 4.16 -11.74 -8.16
CA LYS A 174 4.78 -11.35 -6.90
C LYS A 174 4.67 -9.85 -6.73
N ALA A 175 4.24 -9.45 -5.54
CA ALA A 175 4.20 -8.06 -5.13
C ALA A 175 4.51 -7.95 -3.64
N VAL A 176 5.07 -6.81 -3.25
CA VAL A 176 5.16 -6.37 -1.86
C VAL A 176 4.21 -5.20 -1.72
N MET A 177 3.14 -5.39 -0.97
CA MET A 177 2.16 -4.34 -0.69
C MET A 177 2.57 -3.60 0.57
N CYS A 178 2.50 -2.28 0.56
CA CYS A 178 2.77 -1.42 1.71
C CYS A 178 1.58 -0.50 1.96
N HIS A 179 0.95 -0.68 3.12
CA HIS A 179 -0.21 0.08 3.57
C HIS A 179 0.20 1.11 4.60
N ARG A 180 -0.16 2.39 4.37
CA ARG A 180 0.07 3.43 5.37
C ARG A 180 -0.82 3.15 6.59
N LEU A 181 -0.19 3.07 7.77
CA LEU A 181 -0.92 2.93 9.03
C LEU A 181 -1.43 4.30 9.51
N ASN A 182 -2.58 4.28 10.18
CA ASN A 182 -3.28 5.48 10.64
C ASN A 182 -2.76 5.97 12.01
N PHE A 183 -1.43 6.14 12.13
CA PHE A 183 -0.76 6.67 13.32
C PHE A 183 -0.19 8.07 13.03
N GLU A 184 0.02 8.89 14.07
CA GLU A 184 0.68 10.20 13.92
C GLU A 184 2.07 10.07 13.29
N LYS A 185 2.81 9.03 13.71
CA LYS A 185 4.08 8.65 13.11
C LYS A 185 3.82 7.90 11.81
N VAL A 186 4.55 8.28 10.76
CA VAL A 186 4.52 7.57 9.47
C VAL A 186 5.13 6.18 9.63
N VAL A 187 4.28 5.17 9.53
CA VAL A 187 4.67 3.75 9.47
C VAL A 187 3.84 3.06 8.41
N PHE A 188 4.47 2.17 7.66
CA PHE A 188 3.83 1.34 6.66
C PHE A 188 3.87 -0.11 7.09
N TYR A 189 2.72 -0.78 7.04
CA TYR A 189 2.66 -2.23 7.09
C TYR A 189 2.96 -2.75 5.70
N CYS A 190 4.15 -3.31 5.50
CA CYS A 190 4.54 -3.95 4.26
C CYS A 190 4.44 -5.46 4.40
N HIS A 191 3.96 -6.14 3.37
CA HIS A 191 3.92 -7.59 3.35
C HIS A 191 4.01 -8.18 1.94
N GLN A 192 4.45 -9.44 1.87
CA GLN A 192 4.40 -10.28 0.71
C GLN A 192 3.59 -11.53 1.05
N ILE A 193 2.58 -11.83 0.25
CA ILE A 193 1.78 -13.04 0.38
C ILE A 193 2.19 -14.03 -0.72
N ASN A 194 2.26 -15.31 -0.37
CA ASN A 194 2.50 -16.38 -1.35
C ASN A 194 1.32 -16.56 -2.31
N ALA A 195 1.62 -17.03 -3.52
CA ALA A 195 0.63 -17.36 -4.54
C ALA A 195 -0.37 -16.21 -4.79
N THR A 196 0.14 -15.08 -5.27
CA THR A 196 -0.69 -13.91 -5.62
C THR A 196 -0.65 -13.65 -7.12
N THR A 197 -1.60 -12.88 -7.61
CA THR A 197 -1.52 -12.25 -8.93
C THR A 197 -1.96 -10.81 -8.81
N THR A 198 -1.13 -9.91 -9.33
CA THR A 198 -1.36 -8.48 -9.33
C THR A 198 -1.87 -8.04 -10.69
N TYR A 199 -2.92 -7.23 -10.69
CA TYR A 199 -3.48 -6.61 -11.88
C TYR A 199 -3.50 -5.09 -11.73
N MET A 200 -3.36 -4.40 -12.85
CA MET A 200 -3.72 -3.01 -13.00
C MET A 200 -4.97 -2.95 -13.88
N VAL A 201 -6.02 -2.32 -13.39
CA VAL A 201 -7.35 -2.41 -13.97
C VAL A 201 -7.82 -0.99 -14.25
N PRO A 202 -7.73 -0.51 -15.49
CA PRO A 202 -8.36 0.74 -15.89
C PRO A 202 -9.89 0.63 -15.74
N LEU A 203 -10.46 1.63 -15.09
CA LEU A 203 -11.87 1.72 -14.72
C LEU A 203 -12.46 3.04 -15.23
N VAL A 204 -13.77 3.02 -15.53
CA VAL A 204 -14.51 4.21 -15.94
C VAL A 204 -15.87 4.29 -15.23
N ALA A 205 -16.16 5.44 -14.62
CA ALA A 205 -17.45 5.73 -14.00
C ALA A 205 -18.48 6.14 -15.06
N SER A 206 -19.75 6.26 -14.65
CA SER A 206 -20.86 6.58 -15.56
C SER A 206 -20.76 7.96 -16.22
N ASP A 207 -20.07 8.91 -15.59
CA ASP A 207 -19.82 10.25 -16.12
C ASP A 207 -18.53 10.35 -16.97
N GLY A 208 -17.83 9.23 -17.17
CA GLY A 208 -16.58 9.15 -17.90
C GLY A 208 -15.32 9.36 -17.04
N THR A 209 -15.46 9.59 -15.73
CA THR A 209 -14.32 9.69 -14.81
C THR A 209 -13.51 8.40 -14.80
N LYS A 210 -12.20 8.51 -15.05
CA LYS A 210 -11.29 7.37 -15.11
C LYS A 210 -10.57 7.13 -13.79
N ALA A 211 -10.33 5.87 -13.48
CA ALA A 211 -9.51 5.44 -12.36
C ALA A 211 -8.60 4.28 -12.77
N GLU A 212 -7.44 4.18 -12.15
CA GLU A 212 -6.60 2.97 -12.21
C GLU A 212 -6.77 2.20 -10.90
N ALA A 213 -7.21 0.95 -10.96
CA ALA A 213 -7.37 0.09 -9.80
C ALA A 213 -6.27 -0.96 -9.75
N LEU A 214 -5.37 -0.81 -8.78
CA LEU A 214 -4.46 -1.86 -8.38
C LEU A 214 -5.26 -2.96 -7.68
N THR A 215 -5.15 -4.18 -8.20
CA THR A 215 -5.90 -5.34 -7.70
C THR A 215 -4.94 -6.46 -7.34
N ILE A 216 -5.16 -7.12 -6.20
CA ILE A 216 -4.44 -8.33 -5.82
C ILE A 216 -5.42 -9.47 -5.68
N CYS A 217 -5.13 -10.59 -6.34
CA CYS A 217 -5.77 -11.88 -6.13
C CYS A 217 -4.86 -12.78 -5.33
N HIS A 218 -5.39 -13.39 -4.28
CA HIS A 218 -4.72 -14.37 -3.45
C HIS A 218 -5.24 -15.76 -3.79
N HIS A 219 -4.36 -16.65 -4.23
CA HIS A 219 -4.68 -18.05 -4.55
C HIS A 219 -4.53 -18.94 -3.32
N ASP A 220 -3.71 -18.56 -2.35
CA ASP A 220 -3.65 -19.18 -1.02
C ASP A 220 -4.34 -18.30 0.02
N THR A 221 -5.62 -18.57 0.28
CA THR A 221 -6.43 -17.80 1.22
C THR A 221 -6.41 -18.37 2.64
N ARG A 222 -5.57 -19.36 2.95
CA ARG A 222 -5.53 -20.02 4.29
C ARG A 222 -5.10 -19.09 5.42
N GLY A 223 -4.36 -18.02 5.10
CA GLY A 223 -3.95 -16.99 6.04
C GLY A 223 -4.95 -15.84 6.22
N MET A 224 -6.06 -15.85 5.48
CA MET A 224 -7.07 -14.79 5.55
C MET A 224 -8.01 -14.95 6.74
N ASP A 225 -8.54 -13.83 7.21
CA ASP A 225 -9.50 -13.83 8.31
C ASP A 225 -10.80 -14.59 7.94
N PRO A 226 -11.17 -15.63 8.70
CA PRO A 226 -12.35 -16.45 8.39
C PRO A 226 -13.67 -15.70 8.57
N ASP A 227 -13.75 -14.78 9.54
CA ASP A 227 -14.99 -14.03 9.82
C ASP A 227 -15.24 -13.03 8.69
N VAL A 228 -14.21 -12.29 8.24
CA VAL A 228 -14.30 -11.35 7.12
C VAL A 228 -14.66 -12.08 5.82
N LEU A 229 -13.95 -13.17 5.48
CA LEU A 229 -14.24 -13.93 4.26
C LEU A 229 -15.67 -14.46 4.25
N TYR A 230 -16.16 -14.99 5.37
CA TYR A 230 -17.52 -15.50 5.45
C TYR A 230 -18.57 -14.39 5.46
N GLN A 231 -18.29 -13.24 6.10
CA GLN A 231 -19.22 -12.11 6.11
C GLN A 231 -19.39 -11.51 4.71
N VAL A 232 -18.31 -11.32 3.97
CA VAL A 232 -18.32 -10.64 2.66
C VAL A 232 -18.64 -11.61 1.51
N LEU A 233 -17.91 -12.72 1.42
CA LEU A 233 -17.96 -13.64 0.26
C LEU A 233 -18.64 -14.98 0.54
N LYS A 234 -19.01 -15.27 1.80
CA LYS A 234 -19.63 -16.56 2.22
C LYS A 234 -18.75 -17.78 1.95
N VAL A 235 -17.42 -17.61 1.96
CA VAL A 235 -16.44 -18.68 1.75
C VAL A 235 -15.55 -18.87 2.97
N LYS A 236 -14.80 -19.98 3.02
CA LYS A 236 -13.85 -20.29 4.10
C LYS A 236 -12.41 -20.09 3.61
N PRO A 237 -11.46 -19.77 4.51
CA PRO A 237 -10.05 -19.74 4.15
C PRO A 237 -9.57 -21.03 3.47
N GLY A 238 -8.83 -20.90 2.38
CA GLY A 238 -8.21 -22.01 1.65
C GLY A 238 -9.10 -22.76 0.67
N THR A 239 -10.34 -22.29 0.41
CA THR A 239 -11.25 -23.00 -0.51
C THR A 239 -11.21 -22.44 -1.93
N VAL A 240 -11.06 -21.13 -2.09
CA VAL A 240 -11.09 -20.44 -3.39
C VAL A 240 -10.14 -19.24 -3.40
N PRO A 241 -9.66 -18.81 -4.58
CA PRO A 241 -8.98 -17.54 -4.73
C PRO A 241 -9.89 -16.36 -4.41
N VAL A 242 -9.33 -15.33 -3.79
CA VAL A 242 -10.04 -14.09 -3.43
C VAL A 242 -9.25 -12.90 -3.90
N CYS A 243 -9.92 -11.96 -4.58
CA CYS A 243 -9.34 -10.72 -5.04
C CYS A 243 -9.89 -9.54 -4.26
N HIS A 244 -9.11 -8.47 -4.21
CA HIS A 244 -9.58 -7.18 -3.71
C HIS A 244 -8.89 -6.02 -4.42
N PHE A 245 -9.59 -4.88 -4.46
CA PHE A 245 -8.97 -3.61 -4.82
C PHE A 245 -8.07 -3.10 -3.70
N VAL A 246 -7.01 -2.43 -4.09
CA VAL A 246 -6.04 -1.80 -3.19
C VAL A 246 -6.37 -0.32 -3.13
N GLY A 247 -6.52 0.25 -1.94
CA GLY A 247 -6.93 1.65 -1.80
C GLY A 247 -5.85 2.66 -2.18
N ASN A 248 -6.25 3.91 -2.38
CA ASN A 248 -5.36 5.02 -2.77
C ASN A 248 -4.22 5.34 -1.78
N LYS A 249 -4.26 4.80 -0.55
CA LYS A 249 -3.23 5.01 0.50
C LYS A 249 -2.30 3.80 0.67
N ALA A 250 -2.30 2.89 -0.30
CA ALA A 250 -1.41 1.75 -0.37
C ALA A 250 -0.60 1.75 -1.68
N LEU A 251 0.53 1.08 -1.65
CA LEU A 251 1.50 1.00 -2.74
C LEU A 251 1.91 -0.45 -2.95
N ALA A 252 1.98 -0.91 -4.19
CA ALA A 252 2.63 -2.17 -4.53
C ALA A 252 3.98 -1.94 -5.18
N TRP A 253 4.99 -2.60 -4.63
CA TRP A 253 6.24 -2.87 -5.34
C TRP A 253 6.06 -4.14 -6.16
N VAL A 254 6.42 -4.08 -7.43
CA VAL A 254 6.33 -5.20 -8.37
C VAL A 254 7.62 -5.32 -9.18
N PRO A 255 8.01 -6.53 -9.63
CA PRO A 255 9.12 -6.68 -10.57
C PRO A 255 8.90 -5.80 -11.81
N ASN A 256 9.94 -5.09 -12.22
CA ASN A 256 9.91 -4.35 -13.47
C ASN A 256 10.22 -5.31 -14.61
N LEU A 257 9.18 -6.05 -15.02
CA LEU A 257 9.19 -6.83 -16.24
C LEU A 257 9.18 -5.81 -17.39
N GLY A 258 10.37 -5.41 -17.84
CA GLY A 258 10.49 -4.71 -19.13
C GLY A 258 9.73 -5.51 -20.17
N THR A 259 9.03 -4.84 -21.08
CA THR A 259 8.36 -5.47 -22.22
C THR A 259 9.36 -6.36 -22.95
N LYS A 260 9.40 -7.63 -22.58
CA LYS A 260 9.91 -8.68 -23.47
C LYS A 260 8.82 -8.82 -24.52
N GLU A 261 8.88 -7.97 -25.53
CA GLU A 261 8.42 -8.38 -26.84
C GLU A 261 9.09 -9.72 -27.17
N SER A 262 8.25 -10.70 -27.53
CA SER A 262 8.61 -12.00 -28.11
C SER A 262 9.40 -12.98 -27.22
N CYS A 263 8.77 -14.13 -26.94
CA CYS A 263 9.15 -15.42 -27.53
C CYS A 263 8.13 -16.48 -27.09
N PHE A 264 7.02 -16.56 -27.81
CA PHE A 264 6.41 -17.87 -28.07
C PHE A 264 7.04 -18.34 -29.38
N SER A 265 7.88 -19.38 -29.28
CA SER A 265 8.31 -20.23 -30.40
C SER A 265 7.51 -21.52 -30.35
#